data_AF-A0A424YA58-F1
#
_entry.id   AF-A0A424YA58-F1
#
_cell.length_a   1.000
_cell.length_b   1.000
_cell.length_c   1.000
_cell.angle_alpha   90.00
_cell.angle_beta   90.00
_cell.angle_gamma   90.00
#
_symmetry.space_group_name_H-M   'P 1'
#
loop_
_entity.id
_entity.type
_entity.pdbx_description
1 polymer ?
#
loop_
_entity_poly.entity_id
_entity_poly.type
_entity_poly.pdbx_seq_one_letter_code
_entity_poly.pdbx_strand_id
1 'polypeptide(L)'
;LVDENKTILGSVKTVTEEISRYRTVMPGKKYILPPHGEKLNLTEMKEIDTKELKKLLIQEPEENISRRLIALFNGLDPLLADEITFQAGLSPQEVVKELGEDNLKSLAGSLNYLRDSILKGKGSPLILTRDKNREEYQDFTCINLTKYPDNQKIFFKNTNEMVDNFFDYRIKQDKYRQLKDNLLQLVTQELKKTRQKCKGLEEKLRKANKCDKLRLWGELLTAQLYLVKKGQEKVELVNYYNPEQEKISIDLDPRLSPAENAQKFFKKYRKLKKALPLVKKDLKKTREEIRYLEGVKYNLEEGGLEDTVDIKEELSREGYLKTSGKQKRGKEKDRRKTAPSPLKFISSEGFEIYVGKNNRQNEYLTLKMASREDLWLHAKEIPGSHV
;
A
#
# COMPACT_ATOMS: atom_id res chain seq x y z
N LEU A 1 33.07 -18.14 1.20
CA LEU A 1 34.20 -18.66 2.01
C LEU A 1 35.18 -19.33 1.06
N VAL A 2 36.47 -19.03 1.18
CA VAL A 2 37.53 -19.64 0.36
C VAL A 2 38.61 -20.23 1.24
N ASP A 3 39.33 -21.23 0.74
CA ASP A 3 40.59 -21.71 1.34
C ASP A 3 41.78 -20.81 0.94
N GLU A 4 42.96 -21.18 1.43
CA GLU A 4 44.25 -20.54 1.13
C GLU A 4 44.63 -20.55 -0.37
N ASN A 5 44.11 -21.51 -1.13
CA ASN A 5 44.31 -21.64 -2.57
C ASN A 5 43.25 -20.87 -3.39
N LYS A 6 42.42 -20.05 -2.73
CA LYS A 6 41.26 -19.36 -3.29
C LYS A 6 40.20 -20.32 -3.84
N THR A 7 40.15 -21.57 -3.41
CA THR A 7 39.06 -22.50 -3.74
C THR A 7 37.83 -22.14 -2.90
N ILE A 8 36.67 -22.04 -3.53
CA ILE A 8 35.43 -21.75 -2.82
C ILE A 8 35.05 -22.98 -1.99
N LEU A 9 34.96 -22.80 -0.68
CA LEU A 9 34.47 -23.83 0.25
C LEU A 9 32.96 -23.76 0.41
N GLY A 10 32.39 -22.56 0.30
CA GLY A 10 30.97 -22.32 0.49
C GLY A 10 30.54 -20.94 0.02
N SER A 11 29.28 -20.83 -0.40
CA SER A 11 28.66 -19.61 -0.92
C SER A 11 27.27 -19.43 -0.33
N VAL A 12 26.93 -18.20 0.09
CA VAL A 12 25.56 -17.85 0.52
C VAL A 12 24.58 -17.91 -0.65
N LYS A 13 25.02 -17.45 -1.83
CA LYS A 13 24.28 -17.57 -3.09
C LYS A 13 25.16 -18.24 -4.13
N THR A 14 24.70 -19.38 -4.63
CA THR A 14 25.41 -20.14 -5.66
C THR A 14 25.18 -19.50 -7.02
N VAL A 15 26.26 -19.22 -7.75
CA VAL A 15 26.23 -18.72 -9.13
C VAL A 15 26.87 -19.79 -10.01
N THR A 16 26.04 -20.43 -10.83
CA THR A 16 26.48 -21.47 -11.78
C THR A 16 27.03 -20.84 -13.06
N GLU A 17 27.73 -21.65 -13.86
CA GLU A 17 28.24 -21.25 -15.18
C GLU A 17 27.12 -20.83 -16.16
N GLU A 18 25.89 -21.32 -15.95
CA GLU A 18 24.70 -20.91 -16.69
C GLU A 18 24.29 -19.46 -16.38
N ILE A 19 24.47 -19.01 -15.14
CA ILE A 19 24.10 -17.66 -14.69
C ILE A 19 25.20 -16.66 -15.02
N SER A 20 26.47 -17.04 -14.84
CA SER A 20 27.61 -16.20 -15.17
C SER A 20 28.79 -17.06 -15.58
N ARG A 21 29.13 -16.98 -16.87
CA ARG A 21 30.33 -17.63 -17.40
C ARG A 21 31.62 -16.96 -16.95
N TYR A 22 31.54 -15.68 -16.56
CA TYR A 22 32.71 -14.89 -16.16
C TYR A 22 33.14 -15.19 -14.72
N ARG A 23 32.17 -15.32 -13.80
CA ARG A 23 32.44 -15.54 -12.38
C ARG A 23 31.47 -16.55 -11.79
N THR A 24 31.88 -17.81 -11.83
CA THR A 24 31.19 -18.91 -11.13
C THR A 24 31.50 -18.84 -9.64
N VAL A 25 30.47 -18.86 -8.80
CA VAL A 25 30.59 -18.84 -7.35
C VAL A 25 29.92 -20.09 -6.79
N MET A 26 30.68 -21.19 -6.73
CA MET A 26 30.20 -22.49 -6.24
C MET A 26 31.34 -23.27 -5.56
N PRO A 27 31.03 -24.14 -4.59
CA PRO A 27 32.03 -24.96 -3.91
C PRO A 27 32.91 -25.76 -4.89
N GLY A 28 34.20 -25.85 -4.61
CA GLY A 28 35.19 -26.58 -5.43
C GLY A 28 35.73 -25.81 -6.64
N LYS A 29 35.13 -24.67 -7.02
CA LYS A 29 35.68 -23.79 -8.07
C LYS A 29 36.63 -22.76 -7.49
N LYS A 30 37.57 -22.29 -8.32
CA LYS A 30 38.49 -21.20 -7.94
C LYS A 30 37.73 -19.87 -7.90
N TYR A 31 37.91 -19.12 -6.83
CA TYR A 31 37.31 -17.81 -6.66
C TYR A 31 37.99 -16.76 -7.53
N ILE A 32 37.18 -16.03 -8.28
CA ILE A 32 37.59 -14.92 -9.13
C ILE A 32 36.91 -13.65 -8.60
N LEU A 33 37.63 -12.53 -8.60
CA LEU A 33 37.06 -11.24 -8.24
C LEU A 33 35.97 -10.82 -9.25
N PRO A 34 34.99 -10.02 -8.85
CA PRO A 34 34.10 -9.37 -9.81
C PRO A 34 34.92 -8.63 -10.88
N PRO A 35 34.42 -8.51 -12.12
CA PRO A 35 35.06 -7.63 -13.09
C PRO A 35 35.07 -6.21 -12.51
N HIS A 36 36.25 -5.66 -12.27
CA HIS A 36 36.39 -4.26 -11.89
C HIS A 36 36.32 -3.43 -13.17
N GLY A 37 35.44 -2.42 -13.21
CA GLY A 37 35.50 -1.40 -14.25
C GLY A 37 36.77 -0.55 -14.07
N GLU A 38 37.13 0.24 -15.08
CA GLU A 38 38.29 1.17 -15.09
C GLU A 38 38.12 2.39 -14.16
N LYS A 39 37.36 2.24 -13.07
CA LYS A 39 37.13 3.32 -12.11
C LYS A 39 38.38 3.54 -11.25
N LEU A 40 38.66 4.81 -11.00
CA LEU A 40 39.78 5.28 -10.18
C LEU A 40 39.47 5.10 -8.70
N ASN A 41 40.49 4.76 -7.91
CA ASN A 41 40.38 4.74 -6.46
C ASN A 41 40.90 6.07 -5.87
N LEU A 42 39.98 6.89 -5.34
CA LEU A 42 40.30 8.22 -4.82
C LEU A 42 41.40 8.20 -3.74
N THR A 43 41.45 7.15 -2.89
CA THR A 43 42.44 7.06 -1.80
C THR A 43 43.82 6.61 -2.25
N GLU A 44 43.95 6.02 -3.45
CA GLU A 44 45.23 5.59 -4.02
C GLU A 44 45.88 6.70 -4.88
N MET A 45 45.08 7.70 -5.27
CA MET A 45 45.57 8.84 -6.03
C MET A 45 46.40 9.80 -5.17
N LYS A 46 47.32 10.50 -5.83
CA LYS A 46 47.91 11.73 -5.28
C LYS A 46 46.83 12.81 -5.19
N GLU A 47 47.21 13.98 -4.68
CA GLU A 47 46.33 15.14 -4.73
C GLU A 47 45.94 15.42 -6.19
N ILE A 48 44.63 15.51 -6.43
CA ILE A 48 44.07 15.68 -7.77
C ILE A 48 44.29 17.13 -8.17
N ASP A 49 45.08 17.36 -9.21
CA ASP A 49 45.25 18.68 -9.77
C ASP A 49 44.12 19.04 -10.76
N THR A 50 43.92 20.33 -11.01
CA THR A 50 42.85 20.84 -11.87
C THR A 50 42.99 20.36 -13.32
N LYS A 51 44.23 20.16 -13.83
CA LYS A 51 44.49 19.72 -15.21
C LYS A 51 44.16 18.24 -15.38
N GLU A 52 44.53 17.42 -14.41
CA GLU A 52 44.22 16.00 -14.34
C GLU A 52 42.70 15.80 -14.28
N LEU A 53 42.01 16.51 -13.38
CA LEU A 53 40.55 16.44 -13.29
C LEU A 53 39.88 16.85 -14.60
N LYS A 54 40.33 17.95 -15.21
CA LYS A 54 39.82 18.42 -16.52
C LYS A 54 39.97 17.32 -17.59
N LYS A 55 41.12 16.65 -17.65
CA LYS A 55 41.37 15.56 -18.61
C LYS A 55 40.42 14.38 -18.41
N LEU A 56 40.09 14.03 -17.16
CA LEU A 56 39.18 12.93 -16.83
C LEU A 56 37.72 13.26 -17.16
N LEU A 57 37.29 14.50 -16.90
CA LEU A 57 35.91 14.94 -17.13
C LEU A 57 35.61 15.10 -18.63
N ILE A 58 36.50 15.69 -19.42
CA ILE A 58 36.29 15.99 -20.85
C ILE A 58 36.11 14.72 -21.73
N GLN A 59 36.42 13.53 -21.21
CA GLN A 59 36.13 12.28 -21.93
C GLN A 59 34.65 12.13 -22.28
N GLU A 60 33.75 12.66 -21.44
CA GLU A 60 32.30 12.68 -21.68
C GLU A 60 31.76 14.09 -21.36
N PRO A 61 31.96 15.06 -22.27
CA PRO A 61 31.77 16.49 -21.98
C PRO A 61 30.30 16.92 -21.90
N GLU A 62 29.39 16.10 -22.45
CA GLU A 62 27.94 16.32 -22.44
C GLU A 62 27.25 15.72 -21.20
N GLU A 63 27.99 14.96 -20.38
CA GLU A 63 27.44 14.35 -19.17
C GLU A 63 27.35 15.37 -18.03
N ASN A 64 26.38 15.17 -17.14
CA ASN A 64 26.24 15.95 -15.92
C ASN A 64 27.30 15.54 -14.89
N ILE A 65 27.80 16.52 -14.13
CA ILE A 65 28.97 16.36 -13.24
C ILE A 65 28.79 15.19 -12.27
N SER A 66 27.64 15.11 -11.60
CA SER A 66 27.38 14.06 -10.59
C SER A 66 27.50 12.66 -11.18
N ARG A 67 26.88 12.45 -12.35
CA ARG A 67 26.94 11.18 -13.08
C ARG A 67 28.36 10.85 -13.54
N ARG A 68 29.10 11.86 -14.02
CA ARG A 68 30.49 11.70 -14.44
C ARG A 68 31.41 11.31 -13.28
N LEU A 69 31.26 11.93 -12.11
CA LEU A 69 32.04 11.60 -10.91
C LEU A 69 31.78 10.15 -10.46
N ILE A 70 30.52 9.72 -10.44
CA ILE A 70 30.14 8.34 -10.10
C ILE A 70 30.72 7.34 -11.10
N ALA A 71 30.76 7.70 -12.39
CA ALA A 71 31.35 6.87 -13.43
C ALA A 71 32.88 6.75 -13.28
N LEU A 72 33.55 7.83 -12.86
CA LEU A 72 35.00 7.90 -12.74
C LEU A 72 35.55 7.23 -11.48
N PHE A 73 34.93 7.40 -10.31
CA PHE A 73 35.52 7.00 -9.04
C PHE A 73 34.80 5.81 -8.40
N ASN A 74 35.58 4.91 -7.81
CA ASN A 74 35.06 3.83 -6.97
C ASN A 74 34.52 4.37 -5.65
N GLY A 75 33.38 3.84 -5.20
CA GLY A 75 32.78 4.17 -3.90
C GLY A 75 32.06 5.53 -3.84
N LEU A 76 31.99 6.29 -4.93
CA LEU A 76 31.11 7.46 -5.01
C LEU A 76 29.70 7.02 -5.43
N ASP A 77 28.73 7.45 -4.64
CA ASP A 77 27.30 7.32 -4.89
C ASP A 77 26.68 8.69 -5.21
N PRO A 78 25.39 8.76 -5.59
CA PRO A 78 24.73 10.03 -5.85
C PRO A 78 24.73 11.01 -4.67
N LEU A 79 24.66 10.52 -3.42
CA LEU A 79 24.64 11.38 -2.24
C LEU A 79 25.97 12.10 -2.05
N LEU A 80 27.09 11.38 -2.21
CA LEU A 80 28.43 11.95 -2.12
C LEU A 80 28.76 12.82 -3.33
N ALA A 81 28.34 12.44 -4.54
CA ALA A 81 28.55 13.28 -5.73
C ALA A 81 27.81 14.63 -5.62
N ASP A 82 26.60 14.61 -5.07
CA ASP A 82 25.84 15.82 -4.76
C ASP A 82 26.51 16.69 -3.68
N GLU A 83 27.10 16.07 -2.65
CA GLU A 83 27.85 16.78 -1.62
C GLU A 83 29.14 17.41 -2.18
N ILE A 84 29.89 16.68 -3.00
CA ILE A 84 31.13 17.17 -3.64
C ILE A 84 30.83 18.37 -4.54
N THR A 85 29.76 18.28 -5.35
CA THR A 85 29.36 19.40 -6.22
C THR A 85 28.86 20.59 -5.42
N PHE A 86 28.10 20.36 -4.35
CA PHE A 86 27.67 21.42 -3.44
C PHE A 86 28.85 22.15 -2.77
N GLN A 87 29.84 21.42 -2.25
CA GLN A 87 31.06 22.03 -1.68
C GLN A 87 31.85 22.85 -2.70
N ALA A 88 31.81 22.45 -3.98
CA ALA A 88 32.41 23.18 -5.08
C ALA A 88 31.61 24.44 -5.51
N GLY A 89 30.42 24.65 -4.95
CA GLY A 89 29.50 25.73 -5.35
C GLY A 89 28.78 25.47 -6.67
N LEU A 90 28.67 24.20 -7.08
CA LEU A 90 28.11 23.77 -8.35
C LEU A 90 26.82 22.98 -8.17
N SER A 91 25.97 22.99 -9.19
CA SER A 91 24.83 22.09 -9.28
C SER A 91 25.26 20.72 -9.83
N PRO A 92 24.76 19.59 -9.26
CA PRO A 92 25.10 18.25 -9.74
C PRO A 92 24.65 17.98 -11.18
N GLN A 93 23.72 18.79 -11.71
CA GLN A 93 23.14 18.68 -13.05
C GLN A 93 23.84 19.57 -14.09
N GLU A 94 24.79 20.42 -13.68
CA GLU A 94 25.60 21.19 -14.64
C GLU A 94 26.36 20.25 -15.58
N VAL A 95 26.56 20.69 -16.81
CA VAL A 95 27.20 19.90 -17.86
C VAL A 95 28.70 20.13 -17.81
N VAL A 96 29.50 19.06 -17.95
CA VAL A 96 30.97 19.13 -17.85
C VAL A 96 31.60 20.18 -18.76
N LYS A 97 31.11 20.33 -20.00
CA LYS A 97 31.65 21.30 -20.96
C LYS A 97 31.48 22.77 -20.55
N GLU A 98 30.55 23.06 -19.63
CA GLU A 98 30.24 24.41 -19.17
C GLU A 98 31.15 24.83 -17.99
N LEU A 99 31.98 23.92 -17.49
CA LEU A 99 32.88 24.18 -16.37
C LEU A 99 34.06 25.08 -16.77
N GLY A 100 34.11 26.26 -16.17
CA GLY A 100 35.28 27.14 -16.19
C GLY A 100 36.44 26.63 -15.34
N GLU A 101 37.61 27.28 -15.44
CA GLU A 101 38.80 26.89 -14.67
C GLU A 101 38.60 27.00 -13.16
N ASP A 102 37.89 28.04 -12.69
CA ASP A 102 37.59 28.22 -11.27
C ASP A 102 36.66 27.12 -10.75
N ASN A 103 35.64 26.72 -11.52
CA ASN A 103 34.74 25.63 -11.16
C ASN A 103 35.50 24.30 -11.04
N LEU A 104 36.40 24.01 -11.99
CA LEU A 104 37.26 22.83 -11.95
C LEU A 104 38.20 22.83 -10.74
N LYS A 105 38.73 23.99 -10.37
CA LYS A 105 39.58 24.15 -9.19
C LYS A 105 38.81 23.88 -7.90
N SER A 106 37.61 24.43 -7.75
CA SER A 106 36.72 24.17 -6.61
C SER A 106 36.31 22.70 -6.51
N LEU A 107 36.02 22.07 -7.66
CA LEU A 107 35.66 20.66 -7.72
C LEU A 107 36.83 19.74 -7.34
N ALA A 108 38.03 20.02 -7.83
CA ALA A 108 39.25 19.30 -7.43
C ALA A 108 39.52 19.47 -5.93
N GLY A 109 39.36 20.68 -5.39
CA GLY A 109 39.47 20.96 -3.96
C GLY A 109 38.50 20.13 -3.12
N SER A 110 37.24 20.02 -3.55
CA SER A 110 36.21 19.24 -2.87
C SER A 110 36.49 17.73 -2.89
N LEU A 111 36.97 17.20 -4.03
CA LEU A 111 37.43 15.81 -4.13
C LEU A 111 38.64 15.53 -3.22
N ASN A 112 39.61 16.43 -3.21
CA ASN A 112 40.79 16.31 -2.35
C ASN A 112 40.42 16.40 -0.86
N TYR A 113 39.46 17.25 -0.49
CA TYR A 113 38.94 17.33 0.87
C TYR A 113 38.31 16.00 1.32
N LEU A 114 37.48 15.39 0.46
CA LEU A 114 36.89 14.06 0.73
C LEU A 114 37.99 12.99 0.88
N ARG A 115 38.92 12.93 -0.09
CA ARG A 115 40.06 12.01 -0.08
C ARG A 115 40.85 12.11 1.23
N ASP A 116 41.23 13.32 1.60
CA ASP A 116 42.02 13.60 2.80
C ASP A 116 41.27 13.23 4.08
N SER A 117 39.96 13.47 4.11
CA SER A 117 39.11 13.12 5.25
C SER A 117 39.05 11.61 5.46
N ILE A 118 38.97 10.85 4.37
CA ILE A 118 39.00 9.38 4.39
C ILE A 118 40.38 8.89 4.85
N LEU A 119 41.47 9.39 4.24
CA LEU A 119 42.84 8.97 4.57
C LEU A 119 43.22 9.27 6.03
N LYS A 120 42.72 10.36 6.60
CA LYS A 120 42.94 10.74 8.01
C LYS A 120 42.03 9.98 8.98
N GLY A 121 41.13 9.12 8.49
CA GLY A 121 40.17 8.38 9.31
C GLY A 121 39.14 9.28 10.01
N LYS A 122 38.87 10.48 9.49
CA LYS A 122 37.92 11.45 10.07
C LYS A 122 36.48 11.18 9.61
N GLY A 123 36.03 9.94 9.82
CA GLY A 123 34.64 9.57 9.55
C GLY A 123 33.68 10.26 10.51
N SER A 124 32.52 10.67 10.02
CA SER A 124 31.39 11.17 10.79
C SER A 124 30.16 10.31 10.47
N PRO A 125 29.99 9.14 11.14
CA PRO A 125 28.84 8.26 10.92
C PRO A 125 27.54 9.02 11.17
N LEU A 126 26.69 9.10 10.16
CA LEU A 126 25.42 9.81 10.24
C LEU A 126 24.31 9.13 9.43
N ILE A 127 23.08 9.30 9.91
CA ILE A 127 21.86 9.04 9.15
C ILE A 127 21.27 10.37 8.71
N LEU A 128 20.91 10.45 7.43
CA LEU A 128 20.14 11.54 6.85
C LEU A 128 18.65 11.22 6.96
N THR A 129 17.88 12.21 7.38
CA THR A 129 16.41 12.11 7.53
C THR A 129 15.69 13.03 6.56
N ARG A 130 14.52 12.59 6.11
CA ARG A 130 13.72 13.31 5.12
C ARG A 130 12.97 14.48 5.73
N ASP A 131 12.57 14.33 6.99
CA ASP A 131 11.78 15.27 7.75
C ASP A 131 12.62 15.96 8.84
N LYS A 132 12.15 17.12 9.32
CA LYS A 132 12.84 17.87 10.38
C LYS A 132 12.69 17.23 11.77
N ASN A 133 11.73 16.32 11.95
CA ASN A 133 11.47 15.64 13.21
C ASN A 133 12.31 14.36 13.35
N ARG A 134 13.09 14.01 12.31
CA ARG A 134 14.02 12.89 12.28
C ARG A 134 13.35 11.51 12.40
N GLU A 135 12.11 11.40 11.91
CA GLU A 135 11.32 10.17 12.00
C GLU A 135 11.46 9.26 10.77
N GLU A 136 11.77 9.84 9.60
CA GLU A 136 11.90 9.13 8.34
C GLU A 136 13.35 9.09 7.85
N TYR A 137 14.00 7.94 8.03
CA TYR A 137 15.38 7.76 7.58
C TYR A 137 15.43 7.65 6.06
N GLN A 138 16.21 8.54 5.45
CA GLN A 138 16.39 8.60 4.00
C GLN A 138 17.61 7.77 3.58
N ASP A 139 18.78 8.10 4.13
CA ASP A 139 20.06 7.52 3.74
C ASP A 139 21.05 7.53 4.91
N PHE A 140 22.24 6.95 4.74
CA PHE A 140 23.31 7.01 5.73
C PHE A 140 24.68 7.14 5.07
N THR A 141 25.63 7.74 5.77
CA THR A 141 27.02 7.85 5.28
C THR A 141 28.00 8.00 6.44
N CYS A 142 29.27 7.75 6.16
CA CYS A 142 30.37 7.96 7.10
C CYS A 142 31.07 9.32 6.89
N ILE A 143 30.53 10.18 6.02
CA ILE A 143 31.10 11.49 5.71
C ILE A 143 30.10 12.56 6.13
N ASN A 144 30.57 13.62 6.78
CA ASN A 144 29.70 14.73 7.13
C ASN A 144 29.19 15.43 5.87
N LEU A 145 27.88 15.65 5.78
CA LEU A 145 27.24 16.31 4.65
C LEU A 145 26.95 17.77 5.01
N THR A 146 27.59 18.69 4.28
CA THR A 146 27.45 20.15 4.45
C THR A 146 26.23 20.70 3.72
N LYS A 147 25.77 20.03 2.65
CA LYS A 147 24.55 20.38 1.91
C LYS A 147 23.29 20.36 2.79
N TYR A 148 23.27 19.51 3.81
CA TYR A 148 22.08 19.27 4.63
C TYR A 148 22.18 19.96 5.99
N PRO A 149 21.10 20.61 6.47
CA PRO A 149 21.06 21.24 7.79
C PRO A 149 21.16 20.22 8.92
N ASP A 150 21.66 20.65 10.08
CA ASP A 150 21.90 19.75 11.23
C ASP A 150 20.62 19.09 11.75
N ASN A 151 19.46 19.73 11.63
CA ASN A 151 18.18 19.13 12.04
C ASN A 151 17.77 17.92 11.17
N GLN A 152 18.35 17.73 9.99
CA GLN A 152 18.13 16.54 9.16
C GLN A 152 19.19 15.44 9.36
N LYS A 153 20.23 15.70 10.18
CA LYS A 153 21.34 14.77 10.41
C LYS A 153 21.28 14.19 11.82
N ILE A 154 21.42 12.87 11.91
CA ILE A 154 21.58 12.15 13.18
C ILE A 154 22.99 11.57 13.21
N PHE A 155 23.84 12.06 14.10
CA PHE A 155 25.20 11.56 14.25
C PHE A 155 25.26 10.38 15.22
N PHE A 156 26.14 9.44 14.94
CA PHE A 156 26.37 8.24 15.75
C PHE A 156 27.82 8.17 16.21
N LYS A 157 28.03 7.47 17.34
CA LYS A 157 29.38 7.30 17.91
C LYS A 157 30.29 6.49 16.98
N ASN A 158 29.73 5.52 16.26
CA ASN A 158 30.47 4.64 15.36
C ASN A 158 29.58 4.11 14.23
N THR A 159 30.21 3.59 13.17
CA THR A 159 29.51 3.07 11.99
C THR A 159 28.62 1.87 12.30
N ASN A 160 28.99 1.00 13.24
CA ASN A 160 28.18 -0.18 13.56
C ASN A 160 26.83 0.23 14.16
N GLU A 161 26.84 1.14 15.13
CA GLU A 161 25.63 1.68 15.75
C GLU A 161 24.71 2.36 14.73
N MET A 162 25.29 3.13 13.81
CA MET A 162 24.56 3.77 12.70
C MET A 162 23.89 2.73 11.79
N VAL A 163 24.63 1.70 11.38
CA VAL A 163 24.13 0.63 10.50
C VAL A 163 23.03 -0.17 11.19
N ASP A 164 23.21 -0.54 12.47
CA ASP A 164 22.18 -1.24 13.25
C ASP A 164 20.88 -0.42 13.31
N ASN A 165 20.97 0.87 13.66
CA ASN A 165 19.80 1.75 13.71
C ASN A 165 19.12 1.91 12.35
N PHE A 166 19.91 2.11 11.28
CA PHE A 166 19.36 2.30 9.93
C PHE A 166 18.65 1.04 9.43
N PHE A 167 19.28 -0.13 9.54
CA PHE A 167 18.69 -1.37 9.04
C PHE A 167 17.58 -1.90 9.95
N ASP A 168 17.61 -1.67 11.26
CA ASP A 168 16.46 -1.96 12.13
C ASP A 168 15.23 -1.15 11.73
N TYR A 169 15.42 0.15 11.42
CA TYR A 169 14.36 0.99 10.88
C TYR A 169 13.86 0.46 9.54
N ARG A 170 14.75 0.17 8.58
CA ARG A 170 14.39 -0.35 7.24
C ARG A 170 13.65 -1.68 7.32
N ILE A 171 14.12 -2.62 8.14
CA ILE A 171 13.47 -3.93 8.32
C ILE A 171 12.06 -3.75 8.91
N LYS A 172 11.88 -2.86 9.88
CA LYS A 172 10.54 -2.55 10.44
C LYS A 172 9.62 -1.93 9.38
N GLN A 173 10.13 -0.98 8.61
CA GLN A 173 9.38 -0.33 7.52
C GLN A 173 9.00 -1.31 6.40
N ASP A 174 9.90 -2.19 6.00
CA ASP A 174 9.62 -3.20 4.97
C ASP A 174 8.58 -4.21 5.46
N LYS A 175 8.69 -4.68 6.71
CA LYS A 175 7.67 -5.55 7.32
C LYS A 175 6.31 -4.86 7.43
N TYR A 176 6.30 -3.59 7.81
CA TYR A 176 5.10 -2.76 7.86
C TYR A 176 4.45 -2.68 6.47
N ARG A 177 5.23 -2.27 5.46
CA ARG A 177 4.77 -2.11 4.08
C ARG A 177 4.20 -3.42 3.52
N GLN A 178 4.95 -4.51 3.66
CA GLN A 178 4.49 -5.83 3.23
C GLN A 178 3.20 -6.24 3.93
N LEU A 179 3.07 -6.01 5.25
CA LEU A 179 1.84 -6.33 5.97
C LEU A 179 0.67 -5.47 5.48
N LYS A 180 0.87 -4.16 5.36
CA LYS A 180 -0.14 -3.20 4.87
C LYS A 180 -0.61 -3.56 3.47
N ASP A 181 0.30 -3.82 2.54
CA ASP A 181 -0.03 -4.19 1.16
C ASP A 181 -0.83 -5.49 1.09
N ASN A 182 -0.43 -6.50 1.85
CA ASN A 182 -1.17 -7.78 1.92
C ASN A 182 -2.60 -7.59 2.46
N LEU A 183 -2.77 -6.78 3.51
CA LEU A 183 -4.09 -6.51 4.08
C LEU A 183 -4.96 -5.64 3.16
N LEU A 184 -4.38 -4.62 2.52
CA LEU A 184 -5.07 -3.80 1.53
C LEU A 184 -5.53 -4.64 0.34
N GLN A 185 -4.70 -5.55 -0.14
CA GLN A 185 -5.07 -6.47 -1.21
C GLN A 185 -6.23 -7.36 -0.80
N LEU A 186 -6.18 -7.94 0.41
CA LEU A 186 -7.27 -8.74 0.96
C LEU A 186 -8.58 -7.94 1.05
N VAL A 187 -8.55 -6.79 1.73
CA VAL A 187 -9.74 -5.94 1.93
C VAL A 187 -10.31 -5.47 0.60
N THR A 188 -9.47 -5.12 -0.37
CA THR A 188 -9.90 -4.70 -1.71
C THR A 188 -10.58 -5.85 -2.46
N GLN A 189 -10.06 -7.08 -2.34
CA GLN A 189 -10.69 -8.25 -2.94
C GLN A 189 -12.05 -8.57 -2.29
N GLU A 190 -12.15 -8.51 -0.97
CA GLU A 190 -13.41 -8.72 -0.25
C GLU A 190 -14.43 -7.62 -0.57
N LEU A 191 -14.03 -6.34 -0.59
CA LEU A 191 -14.88 -5.24 -1.06
C LEU A 191 -15.42 -5.49 -2.47
N LYS A 192 -14.59 -5.96 -3.40
CA LYS A 192 -15.02 -6.27 -4.76
C LYS A 192 -16.08 -7.37 -4.77
N LYS A 193 -15.88 -8.45 -4.02
CA LYS A 193 -16.86 -9.56 -3.90
C LYS A 193 -18.17 -9.08 -3.26
N THR A 194 -18.10 -8.35 -2.16
CA THR A 194 -19.28 -7.88 -1.42
C THR A 194 -20.06 -6.83 -2.22
N ARG A 195 -19.39 -5.95 -2.98
CA ARG A 195 -20.04 -5.03 -3.93
C ARG A 195 -20.73 -5.77 -5.07
N GLN A 196 -20.13 -6.82 -5.63
CA GLN A 196 -20.78 -7.66 -6.64
C GLN A 196 -22.03 -8.37 -6.09
N LYS A 197 -21.95 -8.92 -4.87
CA LYS A 197 -23.09 -9.49 -4.15
C LYS A 197 -24.20 -8.46 -3.93
N CYS A 198 -23.86 -7.23 -3.54
CA CYS A 198 -24.81 -6.12 -3.38
C CYS A 198 -25.56 -5.84 -4.69
N LYS A 199 -24.84 -5.67 -5.80
CA LYS A 199 -25.46 -5.47 -7.14
C LYS A 199 -26.43 -6.59 -7.49
N GLY A 200 -26.05 -7.85 -7.26
CA GLY A 200 -26.94 -9.00 -7.50
C GLY A 200 -28.20 -9.01 -6.62
N LEU A 201 -28.09 -8.55 -5.36
CA LEU A 201 -29.25 -8.40 -4.46
C LEU A 201 -30.15 -7.23 -4.88
N GLU A 202 -29.59 -6.12 -5.34
CA GLU A 202 -30.34 -4.97 -5.86
C GLU A 202 -31.14 -5.34 -7.12
N GLU A 203 -30.55 -6.11 -8.03
CA GLU A 203 -31.27 -6.63 -9.19
C GLU A 203 -32.42 -7.57 -8.80
N LYS A 204 -32.20 -8.45 -7.82
CA LYS A 204 -33.25 -9.33 -7.27
C LYS A 204 -34.37 -8.50 -6.64
N LEU A 205 -34.03 -7.46 -5.88
CA LEU A 205 -35.01 -6.55 -5.28
C LEU A 205 -35.81 -5.80 -6.35
N ARG A 206 -35.16 -5.30 -7.41
CA ARG A 206 -35.83 -4.64 -8.53
C ARG A 206 -36.80 -5.58 -9.25
N LYS A 207 -36.41 -6.84 -9.48
CA LYS A 207 -37.29 -7.87 -10.07
C LYS A 207 -38.47 -8.21 -9.16
N ALA A 208 -38.22 -8.29 -7.85
CA ALA A 208 -39.27 -8.57 -6.86
C ALA A 208 -40.26 -7.41 -6.69
N ASN A 209 -39.81 -6.15 -6.74
CA ASN A 209 -40.70 -4.98 -6.68
C ASN A 209 -41.61 -4.86 -7.90
N LYS A 210 -41.21 -5.39 -9.06
CA LYS A 210 -42.05 -5.46 -10.28
C LYS A 210 -42.99 -6.67 -10.30
N CYS A 211 -43.10 -7.43 -9.21
CA CYS A 211 -43.90 -8.67 -9.20
C CYS A 211 -45.41 -8.43 -9.15
N ASP A 212 -45.88 -7.23 -8.82
CA ASP A 212 -47.32 -6.91 -8.80
C ASP A 212 -47.95 -7.02 -10.19
N LYS A 213 -47.18 -6.83 -11.27
CA LYS A 213 -47.63 -7.13 -12.63
C LYS A 213 -48.02 -8.60 -12.81
N LEU A 214 -47.32 -9.53 -12.14
CA LEU A 214 -47.64 -10.96 -12.20
C LEU A 214 -48.93 -11.28 -11.44
N ARG A 215 -49.23 -10.54 -10.35
CA ARG A 215 -50.52 -10.65 -9.66
C ARG A 215 -51.64 -10.17 -10.58
N LEU A 216 -51.49 -8.98 -11.17
CA LEU A 216 -52.44 -8.41 -12.11
C LEU A 216 -52.69 -9.35 -13.30
N TRP A 217 -51.64 -9.89 -13.92
CA TRP A 217 -51.79 -10.84 -15.03
C TRP A 217 -52.52 -12.12 -14.62
N GLY A 218 -52.23 -12.66 -13.43
CA GLY A 218 -52.97 -13.79 -12.90
C GLY A 218 -54.46 -13.48 -12.72
N GLU A 219 -54.79 -12.30 -12.20
CA GLU A 219 -56.16 -11.84 -11.96
C GLU A 219 -56.93 -11.60 -13.27
N LEU A 220 -56.35 -10.88 -14.22
CA LEU A 220 -56.95 -10.66 -15.55
C LEU A 220 -57.13 -11.98 -16.31
N LEU A 221 -56.11 -12.84 -16.30
CA LEU A 221 -56.22 -14.13 -17.00
C LEU A 221 -57.29 -15.03 -16.37
N THR A 222 -57.48 -14.99 -15.05
CA THR A 222 -58.51 -15.76 -14.36
C THR A 222 -59.92 -15.22 -14.63
N ALA A 223 -60.10 -13.90 -14.65
CA ALA A 223 -61.40 -13.27 -14.88
C ALA A 223 -61.89 -13.38 -16.33
N GLN A 224 -60.97 -13.47 -17.30
CA GLN A 224 -61.29 -13.56 -18.73
C GLN A 224 -60.84 -14.88 -19.38
N LEU A 225 -60.85 -15.99 -18.62
CA LEU A 225 -60.43 -17.32 -19.10
C LEU A 225 -61.11 -17.74 -20.42
N TYR A 226 -62.39 -17.38 -20.60
CA TYR A 226 -63.19 -17.71 -21.78
C TYR A 226 -62.67 -17.07 -23.08
N LEU A 227 -61.86 -16.01 -23.00
CA LEU A 227 -61.27 -15.34 -24.16
C LEU A 227 -59.95 -15.98 -24.61
N VAL A 228 -59.38 -16.88 -23.80
CA VAL A 228 -58.02 -17.41 -24.01
C VAL A 228 -58.07 -18.87 -24.43
N LYS A 229 -57.39 -19.21 -25.53
CA LYS A 229 -57.30 -20.59 -26.04
C LYS A 229 -55.92 -21.18 -25.77
N LYS A 230 -55.87 -22.49 -25.51
CA LYS A 230 -54.60 -23.21 -25.36
C LYS A 230 -53.78 -23.12 -26.67
N GLY A 231 -52.47 -22.95 -26.55
CA GLY A 231 -51.57 -22.80 -27.70
C GLY A 231 -51.25 -21.34 -28.08
N GLN A 232 -51.87 -20.34 -27.44
CA GLN A 232 -51.56 -18.93 -27.66
C GLN A 232 -50.24 -18.53 -26.97
N GLU A 233 -49.42 -17.73 -27.66
CA GLU A 233 -48.19 -17.14 -27.08
C GLU A 233 -48.44 -15.79 -26.40
N LYS A 234 -49.49 -15.07 -26.82
CA LYS A 234 -49.88 -13.76 -26.28
C LYS A 234 -51.38 -13.62 -26.26
N VAL A 235 -51.89 -12.85 -25.30
CA VAL A 235 -53.29 -12.45 -25.23
C VAL A 235 -53.41 -10.99 -24.80
N GLU A 236 -54.33 -10.25 -25.42
CA GLU A 236 -54.71 -8.91 -25.00
C GLU A 236 -55.95 -8.98 -24.11
N LEU A 237 -55.83 -8.58 -22.85
CA LEU A 237 -56.94 -8.57 -21.90
C LEU A 237 -57.21 -7.14 -21.41
N VAL A 238 -58.48 -6.80 -21.27
CA VAL A 238 -58.91 -5.51 -20.71
C VAL A 238 -58.52 -5.43 -19.24
N ASN A 239 -57.78 -4.39 -18.87
CA ASN A 239 -57.48 -4.10 -17.47
C ASN A 239 -58.64 -3.34 -16.82
N TYR A 240 -59.57 -4.08 -16.20
CA TYR A 240 -60.74 -3.50 -15.54
C TYR A 240 -60.40 -2.70 -14.27
N TYR A 241 -59.14 -2.70 -13.81
CA TYR A 241 -58.68 -1.82 -12.73
C TYR A 241 -58.24 -0.43 -13.22
N ASN A 242 -58.09 -0.23 -14.54
CA ASN A 242 -57.81 1.08 -15.14
C ASN A 242 -59.16 1.72 -15.56
N PRO A 243 -59.50 2.95 -15.11
CA PRO A 243 -60.67 3.69 -15.56
C PRO A 243 -60.80 3.81 -17.10
N GLU A 244 -59.67 3.83 -17.81
CA GLU A 244 -59.62 3.94 -19.28
C GLU A 244 -59.76 2.58 -20.00
N GLN A 245 -59.89 1.47 -19.24
CA GLN A 245 -60.04 0.11 -19.76
C GLN A 245 -58.99 -0.30 -20.81
N GLU A 246 -57.76 0.18 -20.65
CA GLU A 246 -56.65 -0.17 -21.54
C GLU A 246 -56.45 -1.69 -21.61
N LYS A 247 -56.15 -2.18 -22.82
CA LYS A 247 -55.79 -3.57 -23.05
C LYS A 247 -54.31 -3.80 -22.70
N ILE A 248 -54.05 -4.83 -21.90
CA ILE A 248 -52.70 -5.27 -21.55
C ILE A 248 -52.39 -6.55 -22.32
N SER A 249 -51.27 -6.55 -23.04
CA SER A 249 -50.69 -7.75 -23.64
C SER A 249 -49.99 -8.59 -22.58
N ILE A 250 -50.35 -9.87 -22.47
CA ILE A 250 -49.78 -10.84 -21.53
C ILE A 250 -49.17 -12.00 -22.32
N ASP A 251 -47.89 -12.29 -22.07
CA ASP A 251 -47.19 -13.44 -22.66
C ASP A 251 -47.60 -14.74 -21.96
N LEU A 252 -48.06 -15.73 -22.72
CA LEU A 252 -48.51 -17.03 -22.22
C LEU A 252 -47.51 -18.13 -22.60
N ASP A 253 -47.55 -19.24 -21.87
CA ASP A 253 -46.89 -20.48 -22.25
C ASP A 253 -47.86 -21.33 -23.08
N PRO A 254 -47.60 -21.55 -24.39
CA PRO A 254 -48.52 -22.27 -25.28
C PRO A 254 -48.80 -23.71 -24.84
N ARG A 255 -47.87 -24.31 -24.08
CA ARG A 255 -47.95 -25.68 -23.60
C ARG A 255 -48.96 -25.84 -22.46
N LEU A 256 -49.24 -24.75 -21.74
CA LEU A 256 -50.12 -24.71 -20.58
C LEU A 256 -51.53 -24.26 -20.97
N SER A 257 -52.54 -24.75 -20.24
CA SER A 257 -53.89 -24.21 -20.31
C SER A 257 -53.95 -22.77 -19.76
N PRO A 258 -54.99 -21.98 -20.09
CA PRO A 258 -55.17 -20.64 -19.54
C PRO A 258 -55.16 -20.60 -18.00
N ALA A 259 -55.81 -21.57 -17.35
CA ALA A 259 -55.83 -21.70 -15.89
C ALA A 259 -54.43 -22.03 -15.32
N GLU A 260 -53.67 -22.91 -15.96
CA GLU A 260 -52.30 -23.24 -15.56
C GLU A 260 -51.34 -22.05 -15.76
N ASN A 261 -51.52 -21.25 -16.81
CA ASN A 261 -50.79 -20.00 -17.01
C ASN A 261 -51.09 -18.99 -15.88
N ALA A 262 -52.36 -18.84 -15.49
CA ALA A 262 -52.74 -17.97 -14.37
C ALA A 262 -52.11 -18.45 -13.05
N GLN A 263 -52.17 -19.76 -12.78
CA GLN A 263 -51.56 -20.36 -11.60
C GLN A 263 -50.02 -20.22 -11.61
N LYS A 264 -49.37 -20.31 -12.78
CA LYS A 264 -47.92 -20.05 -12.95
C LYS A 264 -47.56 -18.62 -12.55
N PHE A 265 -48.36 -17.62 -12.95
CA PHE A 265 -48.17 -16.23 -12.52
C PHE A 265 -48.33 -16.06 -11.00
N PHE A 266 -49.38 -16.63 -10.40
CA PHE A 266 -49.57 -16.57 -8.94
C PHE A 266 -48.46 -17.29 -8.17
N LYS A 267 -48.00 -18.45 -8.64
CA LYS A 267 -46.88 -19.20 -8.04
C LYS A 267 -45.59 -18.38 -8.08
N LYS A 268 -45.31 -17.72 -9.22
CA LYS A 268 -44.15 -16.83 -9.37
C LYS A 268 -44.26 -15.59 -8.48
N TYR A 269 -45.44 -14.97 -8.40
CA TYR A 269 -45.74 -13.86 -7.50
C TYR A 269 -45.49 -14.21 -6.03
N ARG A 270 -46.10 -15.31 -5.53
CA ARG A 270 -45.93 -15.76 -4.14
C ARG A 270 -44.46 -16.03 -3.80
N LYS A 271 -43.71 -16.66 -4.72
CA LYS A 271 -42.27 -16.92 -4.57
C LYS A 271 -41.47 -15.62 -4.43
N LEU A 272 -41.73 -14.64 -5.29
CA LEU A 272 -41.03 -13.34 -5.26
C LEU A 272 -41.41 -12.53 -4.01
N LYS A 273 -42.68 -12.50 -3.63
CA LYS A 273 -43.16 -11.80 -2.44
C LYS A 273 -42.56 -12.37 -1.15
N LYS A 274 -42.46 -13.70 -1.04
CA LYS A 274 -41.80 -14.37 0.09
C LYS A 274 -40.30 -14.08 0.17
N ALA A 275 -39.63 -13.93 -0.98
CA ALA A 275 -38.20 -13.63 -1.03
C ALA A 275 -37.86 -12.17 -0.68
N LEU A 276 -38.80 -11.23 -0.88
CA LEU A 276 -38.59 -9.80 -0.72
C LEU A 276 -38.06 -9.36 0.68
N PRO A 277 -38.63 -9.79 1.82
CA PRO A 277 -38.10 -9.42 3.13
C PRO A 277 -36.68 -9.96 3.38
N LEU A 278 -36.38 -11.18 2.90
CA LEU A 278 -35.05 -11.79 3.01
C LEU A 278 -34.03 -11.02 2.18
N VAL A 279 -34.34 -10.69 0.93
CA VAL A 279 -33.46 -9.91 0.05
C VAL A 279 -33.21 -8.52 0.64
N LYS A 280 -34.22 -7.85 1.21
CA LYS A 280 -34.03 -6.55 1.89
C LYS A 280 -33.11 -6.67 3.11
N LYS A 281 -33.28 -7.71 3.94
CA LYS A 281 -32.42 -7.98 5.10
C LYS A 281 -30.97 -8.24 4.68
N ASP A 282 -30.77 -9.08 3.67
CA ASP A 282 -29.44 -9.41 3.16
C ASP A 282 -28.77 -8.20 2.51
N LEU A 283 -29.53 -7.37 1.79
CA LEU A 283 -29.03 -6.13 1.19
C LEU A 283 -28.57 -5.13 2.27
N LYS A 284 -29.34 -4.96 3.34
CA LYS A 284 -28.95 -4.12 4.48
C LYS A 284 -27.62 -4.60 5.08
N LYS A 285 -27.51 -5.89 5.41
CA LYS A 285 -26.28 -6.49 5.94
C LYS A 285 -25.09 -6.33 5.00
N THR A 286 -25.29 -6.58 3.71
CA THR A 286 -24.24 -6.46 2.69
C THR A 286 -23.74 -5.02 2.56
N ARG A 287 -24.63 -4.02 2.70
CA ARG A 287 -24.25 -2.60 2.70
C ARG A 287 -23.54 -2.17 3.98
N GLU A 288 -23.87 -2.76 5.12
CA GLU A 288 -23.15 -2.55 6.38
C GLU A 288 -21.73 -3.14 6.29
N GLU A 289 -21.59 -4.35 5.73
CA GLU A 289 -20.30 -5.00 5.47
C GLU A 289 -19.41 -4.18 4.52
N ILE A 290 -19.98 -3.60 3.45
CA ILE A 290 -19.24 -2.69 2.56
C ILE A 290 -18.71 -1.49 3.32
N ARG A 291 -19.55 -0.83 4.13
CA ARG A 291 -19.13 0.34 4.93
C ARG A 291 -18.04 -0.01 5.94
N TYR A 292 -18.16 -1.17 6.59
CA TYR A 292 -17.13 -1.69 7.48
C TYR A 292 -15.79 -1.86 6.74
N LEU A 293 -15.78 -2.58 5.62
CA LEU A 293 -14.56 -2.83 4.86
C LEU A 293 -13.97 -1.55 4.25
N GLU A 294 -14.80 -0.57 3.88
CA GLU A 294 -14.35 0.76 3.45
C GLU A 294 -13.65 1.51 4.58
N GLY A 295 -14.18 1.44 5.81
CA GLY A 295 -13.50 1.99 7.00
C GLY A 295 -12.19 1.29 7.33
N VAL A 296 -12.15 -0.04 7.24
CA VAL A 296 -10.89 -0.78 7.41
C VAL A 296 -9.87 -0.37 6.36
N LYS A 297 -10.28 -0.23 5.10
CA LYS A 297 -9.41 0.24 4.01
C LYS A 297 -8.85 1.63 4.31
N TYR A 298 -9.69 2.57 4.71
CA TYR A 298 -9.28 3.92 5.09
C TYR A 298 -8.26 3.90 6.23
N ASN A 299 -8.53 3.14 7.30
CA ASN A 299 -7.64 3.03 8.45
C ASN A 299 -6.29 2.38 8.08
N LEU A 300 -6.25 1.45 7.11
CA LEU A 300 -4.99 0.90 6.60
C LEU A 300 -4.21 1.92 5.76
N GLU A 301 -4.90 2.75 4.98
CA GLU A 301 -4.28 3.78 4.12
C GLU A 301 -3.62 4.87 4.98
N GLU A 302 -4.30 5.34 6.04
CA GLU A 302 -3.82 6.41 6.92
C GLU A 302 -3.03 5.93 8.16
N GLY A 303 -3.22 4.67 8.57
CA GLY A 303 -2.67 4.12 9.82
C GLY A 303 -1.18 3.75 9.76
N GLY A 304 -0.53 3.77 10.92
CA GLY A 304 0.87 3.36 11.10
C GLY A 304 1.04 1.86 11.31
N LEU A 305 2.25 1.45 11.72
CA LEU A 305 2.57 0.04 11.95
C LEU A 305 1.73 -0.59 13.07
N GLU A 306 1.57 0.11 14.19
CA GLU A 306 0.77 -0.41 15.32
C GLU A 306 -0.69 -0.58 14.93
N ASP A 307 -1.27 0.40 14.23
CA ASP A 307 -2.65 0.35 13.74
C ASP A 307 -2.86 -0.81 12.76
N THR A 308 -1.91 -1.03 11.86
CA THR A 308 -1.98 -2.13 10.88
C THR A 308 -1.94 -3.50 11.56
N VAL A 309 -1.19 -3.63 12.66
CA VAL A 309 -1.14 -4.85 13.46
C VAL A 309 -2.47 -5.07 14.19
N ASP A 310 -3.06 -4.03 14.76
CA ASP A 310 -4.39 -4.10 15.38
C ASP A 310 -5.48 -4.48 14.38
N ILE A 311 -5.46 -3.87 13.18
CA ILE A 311 -6.41 -4.17 12.09
C ILE A 311 -6.26 -5.62 11.62
N LYS A 312 -5.02 -6.15 11.57
CA LYS A 312 -4.79 -7.58 11.26
C LYS A 312 -5.51 -8.47 12.27
N GLU A 313 -5.39 -8.17 13.56
CA GLU A 313 -6.07 -8.94 14.61
C GLU A 313 -7.59 -8.82 14.49
N GLU A 314 -8.10 -7.62 14.20
CA GLU A 314 -9.53 -7.36 13.96
C GLU A 314 -10.06 -8.20 12.79
N LEU A 315 -9.44 -8.12 11.61
CA LEU A 315 -9.82 -8.89 10.43
C LEU A 315 -9.74 -10.40 10.66
N SER A 316 -8.83 -10.86 11.52
CA SER A 316 -8.76 -12.26 11.92
C SER A 316 -9.91 -12.69 12.83
N ARG A 317 -10.42 -11.80 13.71
CA ARG A 317 -11.58 -12.08 14.57
C ARG A 317 -12.87 -12.12 13.77
N GLU A 318 -13.01 -11.21 12.82
CA GLU A 318 -14.14 -11.16 11.88
C GLU A 318 -14.10 -12.29 10.83
N GLY A 319 -13.04 -13.10 10.80
CA GLY A 319 -12.93 -14.30 9.97
C GLY A 319 -12.46 -14.07 8.53
N TYR A 320 -12.00 -12.87 8.18
CA TYR A 320 -11.41 -12.56 6.88
C TYR A 320 -10.02 -13.18 6.69
N LEU A 321 -9.30 -13.41 7.79
CA LEU A 321 -8.01 -14.09 7.78
C LEU A 321 -8.13 -15.49 8.35
N LYS A 322 -7.68 -16.49 7.58
CA LYS A 322 -7.47 -17.85 8.11
C LYS A 322 -6.24 -17.81 9.02
N THR A 323 -6.42 -18.04 10.31
CA THR A 323 -5.31 -18.25 11.22
C THR A 323 -4.58 -19.53 10.83
N SER A 324 -3.43 -19.42 10.15
CA SER A 324 -2.59 -20.57 9.86
C SER A 324 -2.03 -21.12 11.18
N GLY A 325 -2.60 -22.22 11.67
CA GLY A 325 -2.03 -23.18 12.63
C GLY A 325 -1.37 -22.65 13.92
N LYS A 326 -1.91 -23.06 15.08
CA LYS A 326 -1.21 -23.29 16.37
C LYS A 326 -0.02 -22.35 16.76
N GLN A 327 0.01 -21.08 16.37
CA GLN A 327 1.03 -20.16 16.85
C GLN A 327 0.60 -19.54 18.18
N LYS A 328 1.16 -20.10 19.25
CA LYS A 328 1.36 -19.54 20.60
C LYS A 328 0.24 -18.60 21.11
N ARG A 329 -0.82 -19.22 21.64
CA ARG A 329 -1.81 -18.63 22.58
C ARG A 329 -1.22 -17.86 23.78
N GLY A 330 0.10 -17.91 24.01
CA GLY A 330 0.81 -17.20 25.08
C GLY A 330 1.00 -15.70 24.81
N LYS A 331 1.58 -15.31 23.67
CA LYS A 331 1.81 -13.87 23.34
C LYS A 331 0.54 -13.12 22.97
N GLU A 332 -0.43 -13.83 22.39
CA GLU A 332 -1.76 -13.30 22.07
C GLU A 332 -2.59 -13.03 23.33
N LYS A 333 -2.24 -13.64 24.49
CA LYS A 333 -2.87 -13.34 25.79
C LYS A 333 -2.28 -12.11 26.48
N ASP A 334 -0.99 -11.81 26.28
CA ASP A 334 -0.37 -10.61 26.89
C ASP A 334 -0.82 -9.31 26.22
N ARG A 335 -0.98 -9.30 24.88
CA ARG A 335 -1.57 -8.13 24.18
C ARG A 335 -3.06 -7.92 24.41
N ARG A 336 -3.77 -8.89 25.01
CA ARG A 336 -5.16 -8.72 25.49
C ARG A 336 -5.23 -7.86 26.75
N LYS A 337 -4.12 -7.67 27.48
CA LYS A 337 -4.09 -6.90 28.75
C LYS A 337 -3.72 -5.43 28.56
N THR A 338 -3.08 -5.06 27.46
CA THR A 338 -2.79 -3.66 27.14
C THR A 338 -4.02 -3.00 26.55
N ALA A 339 -4.57 -2.02 27.26
CA ALA A 339 -5.63 -1.17 26.75
C ALA A 339 -5.17 -0.52 25.42
N PRO A 340 -6.07 -0.36 24.43
CA PRO A 340 -5.76 0.42 23.24
C PRO A 340 -5.31 1.82 23.65
N SER A 341 -4.32 2.38 22.94
CA SER A 341 -3.83 3.74 23.18
C SER A 341 -4.22 4.63 22.00
N PRO A 342 -5.34 5.36 22.07
CA PRO A 342 -5.67 6.39 21.08
C PRO A 342 -4.57 7.45 21.02
N LEU A 343 -4.49 8.17 19.89
CA LEU A 343 -3.66 9.37 19.84
C LEU A 343 -4.20 10.42 20.80
N LYS A 344 -3.29 11.21 21.37
CA LYS A 344 -3.62 12.35 22.24
C LYS A 344 -3.03 13.63 21.66
N PHE A 345 -3.87 14.64 21.54
CA PHE A 345 -3.50 16.01 21.21
C PHE A 345 -3.96 16.96 22.31
N ILE A 346 -3.42 18.17 22.32
CA ILE A 346 -3.88 19.26 23.19
C ILE A 346 -4.32 20.40 22.27
N SER A 347 -5.55 20.89 22.45
CA SER A 347 -6.09 22.01 21.68
C SER A 347 -5.37 23.32 22.04
N SER A 348 -5.54 24.36 21.22
CA SER A 348 -5.01 25.70 21.52
C SER A 348 -5.54 26.28 22.84
N GLU A 349 -6.70 25.80 23.31
CA GLU A 349 -7.34 26.20 24.56
C GLU A 349 -7.04 25.24 25.74
N GLY A 350 -6.20 24.22 25.53
CA GLY A 350 -5.75 23.30 26.57
C GLY A 350 -6.63 22.05 26.76
N PHE A 351 -7.63 21.83 25.90
CA PHE A 351 -8.45 20.61 25.96
C PHE A 351 -7.71 19.39 25.42
N GLU A 352 -7.85 18.25 26.09
CA GLU A 352 -7.32 16.99 25.61
C GLU A 352 -8.23 16.43 24.50
N ILE A 353 -7.64 16.12 23.35
CA ILE A 353 -8.34 15.54 22.19
C ILE A 353 -7.79 14.15 21.97
N TYR A 354 -8.68 13.15 21.96
CA TYR A 354 -8.31 11.77 21.71
C TYR A 354 -8.76 11.34 20.32
N VAL A 355 -7.95 10.56 19.59
CA VAL A 355 -8.31 10.12 18.24
C VAL A 355 -8.03 8.63 18.07
N GLY A 356 -9.07 7.86 17.74
CA GLY A 356 -8.95 6.44 17.41
C GLY A 356 -8.61 6.22 15.94
N LYS A 357 -7.57 5.42 15.66
CA LYS A 357 -7.10 5.13 14.28
C LYS A 357 -7.64 3.83 13.70
N ASN A 358 -8.30 3.01 14.51
CA ASN A 358 -8.93 1.77 14.08
C ASN A 358 -10.19 1.50 14.90
N ASN A 359 -11.00 0.51 14.48
CA ASN A 359 -12.30 0.26 15.10
C ASN A 359 -12.17 -0.15 16.57
N ARG A 360 -11.13 -0.92 16.92
CA ARG A 360 -10.84 -1.31 18.31
C ARG A 360 -10.52 -0.11 19.20
N GLN A 361 -9.75 0.85 18.71
CA GLN A 361 -9.46 2.10 19.42
C GLN A 361 -10.71 2.99 19.50
N ASN A 362 -11.49 3.09 18.41
CA ASN A 362 -12.74 3.86 18.37
C ASN A 362 -13.75 3.34 19.40
N GLU A 363 -13.92 2.02 19.49
CA GLU A 363 -14.82 1.38 20.46
C GLU A 363 -14.33 1.61 21.89
N TYR A 364 -13.03 1.50 22.14
CA TYR A 364 -12.46 1.78 23.47
C TYR A 364 -12.66 3.25 23.86
N LEU A 365 -12.39 4.17 22.94
CA LEU A 365 -12.56 5.60 23.14
C LEU A 365 -14.02 5.93 23.46
N THR A 366 -14.95 5.47 22.63
CA THR A 366 -16.37 5.83 22.76
C THR A 366 -17.12 5.09 23.87
N LEU A 367 -16.75 3.84 24.19
CA LEU A 367 -17.52 3.01 25.13
C LEU A 367 -16.86 2.82 26.49
N LYS A 368 -15.56 3.10 26.64
CA LYS A 368 -14.83 2.85 27.91
C LYS A 368 -14.07 4.04 28.45
N MET A 369 -13.53 4.89 27.58
CA MET A 369 -12.68 6.01 27.98
C MET A 369 -13.47 7.31 28.13
N ALA A 370 -14.33 7.64 27.16
CA ALA A 370 -15.10 8.86 27.16
C ALA A 370 -16.12 8.91 28.30
N SER A 371 -16.25 10.08 28.92
CA SER A 371 -17.29 10.42 29.87
C SER A 371 -18.59 10.80 29.15
N ARG A 372 -19.67 11.00 29.91
CA ARG A 372 -20.94 11.49 29.34
C ARG A 372 -20.91 12.97 28.94
N GLU A 373 -19.94 13.72 29.45
CA GLU A 373 -19.78 15.16 29.22
C GLU A 373 -18.85 15.46 28.04
N ASP A 374 -18.17 14.43 27.51
CA ASP A 374 -17.23 14.58 26.42
C ASP A 374 -17.97 14.74 25.08
N LEU A 375 -17.44 15.59 24.21
CA LEU A 375 -17.94 15.74 22.84
C LEU A 375 -17.35 14.66 21.95
N TRP A 376 -18.22 13.92 21.26
CA TRP A 376 -17.81 12.95 20.25
C TRP A 376 -18.00 13.51 18.84
N LEU A 377 -16.95 13.45 18.02
CA LEU A 377 -16.98 13.91 16.64
C LEU A 377 -16.66 12.78 15.66
N HIS A 378 -17.35 12.80 14.51
CA HIS A 378 -17.10 11.90 13.39
C HIS A 378 -17.47 12.57 12.06
N ALA A 379 -16.73 12.26 11.00
CA ALA A 379 -16.97 12.83 9.69
C ALA A 379 -18.28 12.26 9.10
N LYS A 380 -19.24 13.14 8.84
CA LYS A 380 -20.60 12.75 8.42
C LYS A 380 -20.57 11.93 7.13
N GLU A 381 -21.18 10.75 7.18
CA GLU A 381 -21.42 9.83 6.05
C GLU A 381 -20.17 9.26 5.35
N ILE A 382 -18.97 9.47 5.90
CA ILE A 382 -17.73 8.88 5.37
C ILE A 382 -17.01 8.08 6.45
N PRO A 383 -16.30 6.99 6.09
CA PRO A 383 -15.47 6.28 7.06
C PRO A 383 -14.35 7.19 7.57
N GLY A 384 -14.01 7.07 8.86
CA GLY A 384 -13.01 7.91 9.50
C GLY A 384 -12.85 7.63 10.98
N SER A 385 -11.85 8.27 11.58
CA SER A 385 -11.55 8.20 13.00
C SER A 385 -12.67 8.75 13.88
N HIS A 386 -12.83 8.18 15.07
CA HIS A 386 -13.63 8.78 16.13
C HIS A 386 -12.74 9.71 16.95
N VAL A 387 -13.23 10.91 17.22
CA VAL A 387 -12.58 11.94 18.04
C VAL A 387 -13.39 12.15 19.31
#